data_AF-A0A942NNB3-F1
#
_entry.id   AF-A0A942NNB3-F1
#
_cell.length_a   1.000
_cell.length_b   1.000
_cell.length_c   1.000
_cell.angle_alpha   90.00
_cell.angle_beta   90.00
_cell.angle_gamma   90.00
#
_symmetry.space_group_name_H-M   'P 1'
#
loop_
_entity.id
_entity.type
_entity.pdbx_description
1 polymer ?
#
loop_
_entity_poly.entity_id
_entity_poly.type
_entity_poly.pdbx_seq_one_letter_code
_entity_poly.pdbx_strand_id
1 'polypeptide(L)'
;MKTKSVLLALLTGLSLCVFLPGCSDDKPAESKSAAASKPVHNPFDHSHDEVVTDVVKHQFEHEFADQCVTRELKSSANPDVDKPRLDKDCMCIAKYMMKDLSSEDAKHFLKQHENTHSLRIKFDAAAYFCLQNKQQPKGPQIFGKH
;
A
#
# COMPACT_ATOMS: atom_id res chain seq x y z
N MET A 1 17.87 19.30 -49.07
CA MET A 1 17.40 19.54 -47.68
C MET A 1 17.26 18.20 -46.94
N LYS A 2 18.36 17.54 -46.58
CA LYS A 2 18.30 16.18 -45.95
C LYS A 2 19.39 15.91 -44.91
N THR A 3 20.19 16.92 -44.56
CA THR A 3 21.27 16.82 -43.55
C THR A 3 20.88 17.45 -42.21
N LYS A 4 19.82 18.26 -42.16
CA LYS A 4 19.36 18.93 -40.93
C LYS A 4 18.53 18.01 -40.01
N SER A 5 17.88 16.97 -40.53
CA SER A 5 17.10 16.01 -39.71
C SER A 5 17.94 14.95 -39.02
N VAL A 6 19.16 14.67 -39.47
CA VAL A 6 20.01 13.63 -38.86
C VAL A 6 20.72 14.16 -37.60
N LEU A 7 21.08 15.44 -37.59
CA LEU A 7 21.68 16.10 -36.42
C LEU A 7 20.70 16.30 -35.25
N LEU A 8 19.40 16.38 -35.52
CA LEU A 8 18.39 16.55 -34.47
C LEU A 8 18.02 15.22 -33.78
N ALA A 9 18.21 14.08 -34.45
CA ALA A 9 17.83 12.77 -33.93
C ALA A 9 18.90 12.12 -33.01
N LEU A 10 20.14 12.62 -33.03
CA LEU A 10 21.23 12.10 -32.20
C LEU A 10 21.28 12.74 -30.80
N LEU A 11 20.63 13.89 -30.59
CA LEU A 11 20.67 14.67 -29.34
C LEU A 11 19.62 14.25 -28.31
N THR A 12 18.61 13.47 -28.68
CA THR A 12 17.55 12.99 -27.77
C THR A 12 17.81 11.61 -27.17
N GLY A 13 18.92 10.95 -27.52
CA GLY A 13 19.23 9.57 -27.09
C GLY A 13 20.16 9.44 -25.88
N LEU A 14 20.71 10.53 -25.34
CA LEU A 14 21.79 10.49 -24.34
C LEU A 14 21.52 11.35 -23.09
N SER A 15 20.33 11.24 -22.50
CA SER A 15 20.04 11.93 -21.22
C SER A 15 19.17 11.14 -20.24
N LEU A 16 19.09 9.81 -20.37
CA LEU A 16 18.32 8.97 -19.45
C LEU A 16 19.17 7.91 -18.74
N CYS A 17 20.31 8.29 -18.15
CA CYS A 17 21.13 7.38 -17.33
C CYS A 17 21.84 8.04 -16.14
N VAL A 18 21.42 9.22 -15.66
CA VAL A 18 22.03 9.84 -14.48
C VAL A 18 20.93 10.30 -13.56
N PHE A 19 20.53 9.45 -12.61
CA PHE A 19 20.17 9.73 -11.22
C PHE A 19 19.69 8.42 -10.57
N LEU A 20 20.57 7.41 -10.54
CA LEU A 20 20.54 6.47 -9.41
C LEU A 20 21.37 7.15 -8.32
N PRO A 21 20.82 7.55 -7.16
CA PRO A 21 21.65 7.65 -5.98
C PRO A 21 22.15 6.23 -5.67
N GLY A 22 23.32 5.91 -6.22
CA GLY A 22 24.09 4.75 -5.83
C GLY A 22 24.46 4.92 -4.36
N CYS A 23 23.71 4.25 -3.49
CA CYS A 23 24.03 4.08 -2.09
C CYS A 23 25.09 2.97 -2.00
N SER A 24 26.36 3.33 -2.23
CA SER A 24 27.51 2.54 -1.75
C SER A 24 28.77 3.41 -1.83
N ASP A 25 28.92 4.34 -0.89
CA ASP A 25 30.23 4.92 -0.60
C ASP A 25 31.02 3.87 0.18
N ASP A 26 31.76 3.03 -0.55
CA ASP A 26 32.70 2.07 0.02
C ASP A 26 34.04 2.82 0.18
N LYS A 27 34.27 3.36 1.39
CA LYS A 27 35.58 3.87 1.79
C LYS A 27 35.95 3.32 3.17
N PRO A 28 37.01 2.50 3.28
CA PRO A 28 37.41 1.90 4.54
C PRO A 28 38.13 2.93 5.40
N ALA A 29 37.49 3.36 6.48
CA ALA A 29 38.14 4.08 7.57
C ALA A 29 38.37 3.10 8.73
N GLU A 30 39.62 2.67 8.86
CA GLU A 30 40.10 1.99 10.06
C GLU A 30 40.25 3.04 11.19
N SER A 31 39.55 2.87 12.32
CA SER A 31 40.05 3.25 13.67
C SER A 31 39.04 2.93 14.77
N LYS A 32 39.40 1.91 15.57
CA LYS A 32 39.18 1.66 17.01
C LYS A 32 38.23 2.57 17.81
N SER A 33 37.27 1.94 18.51
CA SER A 33 37.16 1.80 19.98
C SER A 33 35.73 1.88 20.54
N ALA A 34 35.52 1.02 21.55
CA ALA A 34 34.62 1.15 22.71
C ALA A 34 33.09 0.99 22.52
N ALA A 35 32.62 -0.17 22.98
CA ALA A 35 31.44 -0.43 23.79
C ALA A 35 30.36 0.69 23.91
N ALA A 36 29.22 0.41 23.29
CA ALA A 36 27.90 0.46 23.94
C ALA A 36 26.96 -0.40 23.08
N SER A 37 26.49 -1.51 23.62
CA SER A 37 25.42 -2.31 23.01
C SER A 37 24.16 -1.45 22.97
N LYS A 38 23.98 -0.68 21.88
CA LYS A 38 22.69 -0.10 21.54
C LYS A 38 21.71 -1.26 21.44
N PRO A 39 20.51 -1.18 22.05
CA PRO A 39 19.51 -2.20 21.82
C PRO A 39 19.29 -2.28 20.30
N VAL A 40 19.39 -3.48 19.77
CA VAL A 40 19.08 -3.75 18.36
C VAL A 40 17.61 -3.39 18.19
N HIS A 41 17.32 -2.21 17.63
CA HIS A 41 15.97 -1.82 17.28
C HIS A 41 15.53 -2.77 16.16
N ASN A 42 14.76 -3.79 16.53
CA ASN A 42 14.19 -4.71 15.57
C ASN A 42 12.87 -4.08 15.09
N PRO A 43 12.77 -3.64 13.83
CA PRO A 43 11.56 -2.97 13.31
C PRO A 43 10.34 -3.90 13.26
N PHE A 44 10.51 -5.19 13.55
CA PHE A 44 9.45 -6.19 13.64
C PHE A 44 9.08 -6.54 15.10
N ASP A 45 9.73 -5.93 16.10
CA ASP A 45 9.39 -6.13 17.50
C ASP A 45 8.24 -5.20 17.92
N HIS A 46 7.02 -5.68 17.70
CA HIS A 46 5.78 -4.98 18.03
C HIS A 46 5.35 -5.13 19.50
N SER A 47 6.20 -5.71 20.36
CA SER A 47 5.85 -5.96 21.78
C SER A 47 5.72 -4.67 22.61
N HIS A 48 6.19 -3.54 22.06
CA HIS A 48 6.18 -2.22 22.69
C HIS A 48 5.25 -1.22 21.98
N ASP A 49 4.53 -1.65 20.95
CA ASP A 49 3.66 -0.75 20.20
C ASP A 49 2.48 -0.30 21.07
N GLU A 50 2.16 0.99 20.99
CA GLU A 50 0.97 1.54 21.63
C GLU A 50 -0.27 0.82 21.06
N VAL A 51 -1.09 0.23 21.94
CA VAL A 51 -2.29 -0.48 21.52
C VAL A 51 -3.32 0.52 21.00
N VAL A 52 -3.77 0.32 19.76
CA VAL A 52 -4.87 1.11 19.19
C VAL A 52 -6.16 0.79 19.94
N THR A 53 -6.74 1.79 20.61
CA THR A 53 -8.03 1.63 21.30
C THR A 53 -9.16 1.27 20.33
N ASP A 54 -10.17 0.56 20.81
CA ASP A 54 -11.31 0.13 19.98
C ASP A 54 -12.07 1.30 19.34
N VAL A 55 -12.14 2.45 20.02
CA VAL A 55 -12.75 3.68 19.48
C VAL A 55 -11.99 4.18 18.26
N VAL A 56 -10.65 4.18 18.31
CA VAL A 56 -9.80 4.60 17.19
C VAL A 56 -9.87 3.60 16.04
N LYS A 57 -9.96 2.29 16.35
CA LYS A 57 -10.17 1.24 15.34
C LYS A 57 -11.48 1.44 14.60
N HIS A 58 -12.59 1.67 15.31
CA HIS A 58 -13.88 1.93 14.68
C HIS A 58 -13.90 3.22 13.86
N GLN A 59 -13.25 4.28 14.34
CA GLN A 59 -13.14 5.51 13.56
C GLN A 59 -12.35 5.26 12.26
N PHE A 60 -11.20 4.60 12.35
CA PHE A 60 -10.40 4.20 11.19
C PHE A 60 -11.22 3.35 10.21
N GLU A 61 -11.97 2.36 10.72
CA GLU A 61 -12.79 1.46 9.92
C GLU A 61 -13.75 2.21 9.01
N HIS A 62 -14.52 3.13 9.58
CA HIS A 62 -15.52 3.90 8.85
C HIS A 62 -14.89 4.91 7.90
N GLU A 63 -13.93 5.70 8.37
CA GLU A 63 -13.29 6.72 7.53
C GLU A 63 -12.51 6.09 6.36
N PHE A 64 -11.85 4.96 6.59
CA PHE A 64 -11.17 4.21 5.54
C PHE A 64 -12.16 3.66 4.51
N ALA A 65 -13.25 3.05 4.96
CA ALA A 65 -14.27 2.52 4.07
C ALA A 65 -14.89 3.62 3.20
N ASP A 66 -15.21 4.78 3.78
CA ASP A 66 -15.79 5.92 3.06
C ASP A 66 -14.82 6.49 2.02
N GLN A 67 -13.53 6.63 2.37
CA GLN A 67 -12.49 7.05 1.42
C GLN A 67 -12.32 6.06 0.28
N CYS A 68 -12.33 4.75 0.58
CA CYS A 68 -12.27 3.69 -0.40
C CYS A 68 -13.45 3.78 -1.37
N VAL A 69 -14.69 3.83 -0.88
CA VAL A 69 -15.90 3.94 -1.71
C VAL A 69 -15.84 5.19 -2.58
N THR A 70 -15.48 6.33 -1.99
CA THR A 70 -15.36 7.60 -2.72
C THR A 70 -14.35 7.52 -3.85
N ARG A 71 -13.22 6.84 -3.64
CA ARG A 71 -12.20 6.65 -4.68
C ARG A 71 -12.69 5.75 -5.80
N GLU A 72 -13.28 4.61 -5.47
CA GLU A 72 -13.73 3.64 -6.48
C GLU A 72 -14.92 4.18 -7.30
N LEU A 73 -15.83 4.93 -6.66
CA LEU A 73 -16.96 5.56 -7.34
C LEU A 73 -16.54 6.66 -8.32
N LYS A 74 -15.42 7.36 -8.10
CA LYS A 74 -14.91 8.37 -9.05
C LYS A 74 -14.60 7.76 -10.43
N SER A 75 -14.28 6.48 -10.48
CA SER A 75 -14.01 5.73 -11.71
C SER A 75 -15.20 4.90 -12.21
N SER A 76 -16.34 4.92 -11.51
CA SER A 76 -17.50 4.12 -11.88
C SER A 76 -18.29 4.77 -13.03
N ALA A 77 -18.70 3.93 -13.99
CA ALA A 77 -19.63 4.32 -15.05
C ALA A 77 -21.11 4.30 -14.59
N ASN A 78 -21.41 3.60 -13.48
CA ASN A 78 -22.75 3.52 -12.90
C ASN A 78 -22.68 3.55 -11.36
N PRO A 79 -22.51 4.75 -10.77
CA PRO A 79 -22.24 4.89 -9.34
C PRO A 79 -23.34 4.31 -8.45
N ASP A 80 -24.61 4.44 -8.83
CA ASP A 80 -25.74 3.98 -8.02
C ASP A 80 -25.81 2.45 -7.92
N VAL A 81 -25.41 1.76 -8.99
CA VAL A 81 -25.36 0.29 -9.01
C VAL A 81 -24.09 -0.22 -8.32
N ASP A 82 -22.98 0.48 -8.48
CA ASP A 82 -21.70 0.07 -7.90
C ASP A 82 -21.60 0.34 -6.40
N LYS A 83 -22.23 1.41 -5.91
CA LYS A 83 -22.11 1.85 -4.51
C LYS A 83 -22.41 0.74 -3.49
N PRO A 84 -23.52 -0.02 -3.56
CA PRO A 84 -23.80 -1.06 -2.56
C PRO A 84 -22.74 -2.17 -2.54
N ARG A 85 -22.16 -2.51 -3.70
CA ARG A 85 -21.08 -3.49 -3.80
C ARG A 85 -19.80 -2.93 -3.20
N LEU A 86 -19.44 -1.70 -3.56
CA LEU A 86 -18.25 -1.02 -3.06
C LEU A 86 -18.32 -0.78 -1.55
N ASP A 87 -19.47 -0.37 -1.01
CA ASP A 87 -19.69 -0.22 0.43
C ASP A 87 -19.34 -1.54 1.15
N LYS A 88 -19.85 -2.67 0.65
CA LYS A 88 -19.60 -3.99 1.24
C LYS A 88 -18.13 -4.41 1.15
N ASP A 89 -17.50 -4.18 0.01
CA ASP A 89 -16.13 -4.60 -0.25
C ASP A 89 -15.11 -3.72 0.51
N CYS A 90 -15.27 -2.39 0.46
CA CYS A 90 -14.45 -1.44 1.21
C CYS A 90 -14.60 -1.64 2.73
N MET A 91 -15.80 -1.95 3.22
CA MET A 91 -15.99 -2.31 4.62
C MET A 91 -15.28 -3.60 5.02
N CYS A 92 -15.29 -4.62 4.16
CA CYS A 92 -14.52 -5.85 4.41
C CYS A 92 -13.03 -5.53 4.53
N ILE A 93 -12.51 -4.71 3.61
CA ILE A 93 -11.10 -4.32 3.58
C ILE A 93 -10.73 -3.58 4.86
N ALA A 94 -11.52 -2.58 5.25
CA ALA A 94 -11.28 -1.80 6.47
C ALA A 94 -11.24 -2.70 7.72
N LYS A 95 -12.19 -3.64 7.84
CA LYS A 95 -12.22 -4.65 8.92
C LYS A 95 -10.99 -5.53 8.95
N TYR A 96 -10.50 -5.93 7.78
CA TYR A 96 -9.29 -6.74 7.69
C TYR A 96 -8.07 -5.95 8.16
N MET A 97 -7.95 -4.69 7.74
CA MET A 97 -6.82 -3.83 8.08
C MET A 97 -6.74 -3.52 9.59
N MET A 98 -7.86 -3.47 10.30
CA MET A 98 -7.90 -3.24 11.75
C MET A 98 -7.21 -4.31 12.61
N LYS A 99 -7.04 -5.54 12.08
CA LYS A 99 -6.50 -6.67 12.85
C LYS A 99 -5.09 -6.39 13.37
N ASP A 100 -4.25 -5.84 12.48
CA ASP A 100 -2.85 -5.52 12.74
C ASP A 100 -2.58 -4.04 12.50
N LEU A 101 -3.56 -3.17 12.78
CA LEU A 101 -3.41 -1.72 12.65
C LEU A 101 -2.50 -1.20 13.77
N SER A 102 -1.40 -0.53 13.40
CA SER A 102 -0.52 0.13 14.37
C SER A 102 -1.10 1.48 14.76
N SER A 103 -0.75 1.96 15.97
CA SER A 103 -1.16 3.30 16.41
C SER A 103 -0.59 4.41 15.54
N GLU A 104 0.59 4.21 14.95
CA GLU A 104 1.17 5.16 14.02
C GLU A 104 0.37 5.22 12.71
N ASP A 105 0.08 4.07 12.09
CA ASP A 105 -0.73 4.00 10.87
C ASP A 105 -2.11 4.65 11.08
N ALA A 106 -2.77 4.35 12.20
CA ALA A 106 -4.06 4.94 12.55
C ALA A 106 -3.97 6.47 12.70
N LYS A 107 -2.93 6.99 13.37
CA LYS A 107 -2.71 8.43 13.55
C LYS A 107 -2.42 9.12 12.22
N HIS A 108 -1.55 8.56 11.38
CA HIS A 108 -1.25 9.12 10.05
C HIS A 108 -2.50 9.15 9.18
N PHE A 109 -3.30 8.09 9.19
CA PHE A 109 -4.54 8.06 8.42
C PHE A 109 -5.59 9.05 8.93
N LEU A 110 -5.93 9.00 10.22
CA LEU A 110 -7.04 9.78 10.79
C LEU A 110 -6.71 11.26 10.95
N LYS A 111 -5.47 11.61 11.31
CA LYS A 111 -5.07 13.00 11.58
C LYS A 111 -4.40 13.67 10.41
N GLN A 112 -3.59 12.94 9.65
CA GLN A 112 -2.79 13.50 8.56
C GLN A 112 -3.40 13.20 7.18
N HIS A 113 -4.46 12.38 7.13
CA HIS A 113 -5.07 11.90 5.89
C HIS A 113 -4.04 11.28 4.93
N GLU A 114 -3.01 10.66 5.52
CA GLU A 114 -1.90 10.07 4.79
C GLU A 114 -2.05 8.54 4.69
N ASN A 115 -1.89 8.02 3.49
CA ASN A 115 -1.84 6.58 3.24
C ASN A 115 -0.38 6.12 3.27
N THR A 116 0.08 5.70 4.45
CA THR A 116 1.44 5.19 4.66
C THR A 116 1.73 3.96 3.78
N HIS A 117 3.01 3.68 3.51
CA HIS A 117 3.39 2.49 2.74
C HIS A 117 2.93 1.19 3.42
N SER A 118 3.01 1.11 4.74
CA SER A 118 2.46 0.02 5.56
C SER A 118 0.96 -0.15 5.35
N LEU A 119 0.18 0.93 5.37
CA LEU A 119 -1.26 0.88 5.09
C LEU A 119 -1.56 0.39 3.67
N ARG A 120 -0.75 0.76 2.67
CA ARG A 120 -0.91 0.27 1.29
C ARG A 120 -0.68 -1.23 1.17
N ILE A 121 0.38 -1.75 1.81
CA ILE A 121 0.65 -3.20 1.83
C ILE A 121 -0.50 -3.95 2.50
N LYS A 122 -1.00 -3.45 3.63
CA LYS A 122 -2.16 -4.02 4.33
C LYS A 122 -3.42 -3.98 3.47
N PHE A 123 -3.64 -2.89 2.73
CA PHE A 123 -4.74 -2.77 1.78
C PHE A 123 -4.67 -3.83 0.69
N ASP A 124 -3.50 -4.08 0.09
CA ASP A 124 -3.37 -5.08 -0.98
C ASP A 124 -3.70 -6.51 -0.48
N ALA A 125 -3.21 -6.86 0.72
CA ALA A 125 -3.55 -8.13 1.37
C ALA A 125 -5.05 -8.24 1.69
N ALA A 126 -5.64 -7.15 2.21
CA ALA A 126 -7.05 -7.07 2.51
C ALA A 126 -7.93 -7.16 1.25
N ALA A 127 -7.54 -6.49 0.17
CA ALA A 127 -8.23 -6.51 -1.11
C ALA A 127 -8.20 -7.92 -1.73
N TYR A 128 -7.06 -8.61 -1.67
CA TYR A 128 -6.96 -10.01 -2.06
C TYR A 128 -7.97 -10.88 -1.29
N PHE A 129 -7.99 -10.75 0.04
CA PHE A 129 -8.90 -11.52 0.89
C PHE A 129 -10.38 -11.21 0.63
N CYS A 130 -10.74 -9.93 0.50
CA CYS A 130 -12.13 -9.48 0.43
C CYS A 130 -12.74 -9.61 -0.96
N LEU A 131 -11.95 -9.41 -2.01
CA LEU A 131 -12.41 -9.39 -3.40
C LEU A 131 -12.17 -10.73 -4.10
N GLN A 132 -10.95 -11.29 -3.98
CA GLN A 132 -10.57 -12.46 -4.78
C GLN A 132 -11.06 -13.78 -4.19
N ASN A 133 -11.16 -13.89 -2.85
CA ASN A 133 -11.61 -15.12 -2.20
C ASN A 133 -13.09 -15.45 -2.48
N LYS A 134 -13.87 -14.47 -2.99
CA LYS A 134 -15.27 -14.67 -3.42
C LYS A 134 -15.41 -15.01 -4.91
N GLN A 135 -14.37 -14.77 -5.71
CA GLN A 135 -14.39 -14.91 -7.17
C GLN A 135 -13.79 -16.21 -7.69
N GLN A 136 -13.37 -17.16 -6.83
CA GLN A 136 -13.00 -18.49 -7.31
C GLN A 136 -14.16 -19.04 -8.14
N PRO A 137 -14.02 -19.15 -9.48
CA PRO A 137 -15.08 -19.70 -10.30
C PRO A 137 -15.33 -21.09 -9.75
N LYS A 138 -16.58 -21.42 -9.42
CA LYS A 138 -16.92 -22.83 -9.21
C LYS A 138 -16.42 -23.54 -10.46
N GLY A 139 -15.41 -24.41 -10.31
CA GLY A 139 -14.80 -25.12 -11.43
C GLY A 139 -15.92 -25.73 -12.28
N PRO A 140 -15.76 -25.78 -13.61
CA PRO A 140 -16.83 -26.26 -14.48
C PRO A 140 -17.33 -27.60 -13.92
N GLN A 141 -18.62 -27.66 -13.58
CA GLN A 141 -19.25 -28.92 -13.21
C GLN A 141 -19.44 -29.72 -14.49
N ILE A 142 -18.35 -30.33 -14.96
CA ILE A 142 -18.32 -31.16 -16.18
C ILE A 142 -19.26 -32.38 -16.00
N PHE A 143 -19.60 -32.74 -14.76
CA PHE A 143 -20.49 -33.85 -14.44
C PHE A 143 -21.57 -33.40 -13.45
N GLY A 144 -22.66 -32.84 -13.98
CA GLY A 144 -23.86 -32.60 -13.19
C GLY A 144 -24.49 -33.92 -12.75
N LYS A 145 -24.67 -34.10 -11.45
CA LYS A 145 -25.71 -34.98 -10.90
C LYS A 145 -26.62 -34.12 -10.03
N HIS A 146 -27.89 -34.12 -10.42
CA HIS A 146 -29.02 -33.55 -9.69
C HIS A 146 -29.13 -34.18 -8.29
#